data_AF-A0A8H4V1M7-F1
#
_entry.id   AF-A0A8H4V1M7-F1
#
_cell.length_a   1.000
_cell.length_b   1.000
_cell.length_c   1.000
_cell.angle_alpha   90.00
_cell.angle_beta   90.00
_cell.angle_gamma   90.00
#
_symmetry.space_group_name_H-M   'P 1'
#
loop_
_entity.id
_entity.type
_entity.pdbx_description
1 polymer ?
#
loop_
_entity_poly.entity_id
_entity_poly.type
_entity_poly.pdbx_seq_one_letter_code
_entity_poly.pdbx_strand_id
1 'polypeptide(L)'
;MTPAEIKRQAWLTSMQRLGVPQHRFFLEWFAVTSRWVEYSVCCLIGRSVYSWITGITEEDEKGRIKTWDIAIDAQLAGGDTEVSKSRLVLTIFASGTLPRSPGRIMLKAFHCRVVLWRVGEPGSFVSAVANNVGRVLATYQWNLARELNRSLPKDHPDALPSHLAALLEMECNDVLLDPIVQRAVNLTWSRPTQEGLDEDEALLDVVAEDPAVQTFADSIAAWWSSHLLQTALLNSFDKEADGIHGRKGLEKQINFALKVAPRLSAAHTRAAAMRAVLFEQNRLHDIKTVLSALPSKKNYQQSQEASNFLDSSIPMSVRNEIGISIRSAMIAAIIKARTTNDTSLPSHLTIRKAVNWLNG
;
A
#
# COMPACT_ATOMS: atom_id res chain seq x y z
N MET A 1 2.37 11.25 17.59
CA MET A 1 1.87 9.88 17.36
C MET A 1 2.49 9.36 16.08
N THR A 2 3.10 8.17 16.11
CA THR A 2 3.61 7.50 14.91
C THR A 2 2.48 6.80 14.15
N PRO A 3 2.63 6.49 12.85
CA PRO A 3 1.61 5.72 12.10
C PRO A 3 1.23 4.39 12.76
N ALA A 4 2.20 3.69 13.35
CA ALA A 4 1.98 2.45 14.08
C ALA A 4 1.10 2.64 15.34
N GLU A 5 1.32 3.70 16.10
CA GLU A 5 0.50 4.02 17.28
C GLU A 5 -0.96 4.31 16.91
N ILE A 6 -1.18 5.00 15.78
CA ILE A 6 -2.52 5.29 15.26
C ILE A 6 -3.26 3.99 14.93
N LYS A 7 -2.58 3.06 14.23
CA LYS A 7 -3.14 1.75 13.88
C LYS A 7 -3.45 0.91 15.12
N ARG A 8 -2.57 0.94 16.12
CA ARG A 8 -2.80 0.24 17.41
C ARG A 8 -4.02 0.79 18.14
N GLN A 9 -4.15 2.12 18.22
CA GLN A 9 -5.31 2.75 18.85
C GLN A 9 -6.61 2.42 18.11
N ALA A 10 -6.57 2.43 16.78
CA ALA A 10 -7.70 2.07 15.93
C ALA A 10 -8.15 0.62 16.16
N TRP A 11 -7.21 -0.32 16.27
CA TRP A 11 -7.49 -1.72 16.61
C TRP A 11 -8.16 -1.83 17.98
N LEU A 12 -7.51 -1.33 19.05
CA LEU A 12 -8.01 -1.46 20.43
C LEU A 12 -9.42 -0.88 20.59
N THR A 13 -9.66 0.31 20.05
CA THR A 13 -10.97 0.98 20.11
C THR A 13 -12.04 0.17 19.38
N SER A 14 -11.69 -0.40 18.22
CA SER A 14 -12.63 -1.18 17.41
C SER A 14 -12.96 -2.51 18.07
N MET A 15 -11.97 -3.21 18.63
CA MET A 15 -12.21 -4.49 19.30
C MET A 15 -13.04 -4.34 20.56
N GLN A 16 -12.80 -3.28 21.34
CA GLN A 16 -13.63 -2.96 22.51
C GLN A 16 -15.09 -2.72 22.09
N ARG A 17 -15.31 -1.98 21.00
CA ARG A 17 -16.66 -1.70 20.48
C ARG A 17 -17.36 -2.94 19.90
N LEU A 18 -16.60 -3.87 19.33
CA LEU A 18 -17.11 -5.12 18.77
C LEU A 18 -17.30 -6.22 19.82
N GLY A 19 -16.89 -5.98 21.07
CA GLY A 19 -17.01 -6.94 22.16
C GLY A 19 -16.14 -8.19 21.97
N VAL A 20 -15.05 -8.09 21.20
CA VAL A 20 -14.16 -9.23 20.99
C VAL A 20 -13.21 -9.35 22.18
N PRO A 21 -13.12 -10.55 22.78
CA PRO A 21 -12.34 -10.77 24.00
C PRO A 21 -10.84 -10.55 23.77
N GLN A 22 -10.16 -10.03 24.78
CA GLN A 22 -8.69 -10.05 24.88
C GLN A 22 -8.17 -11.50 24.93
N HIS A 23 -6.89 -11.72 24.64
CA HIS A 23 -6.34 -13.04 24.32
C HIS A 23 -6.62 -14.08 25.42
N ARG A 24 -7.60 -14.96 25.17
CA ARG A 24 -7.93 -16.13 25.98
C ARG A 24 -8.44 -17.23 25.05
N PHE A 25 -7.74 -18.36 25.01
CA PHE A 25 -7.96 -19.45 24.04
C PHE A 25 -9.44 -19.81 23.83
N PHE A 26 -10.18 -20.07 24.90
CA PHE A 26 -11.59 -20.47 24.83
C PHE A 26 -12.52 -19.37 24.31
N LEU A 27 -12.29 -18.12 24.73
CA LEU A 27 -13.11 -16.98 24.32
C LEU A 27 -12.85 -16.65 22.84
N GLU A 28 -11.61 -16.76 22.37
CA GLU A 28 -11.28 -16.62 20.95
C GLU A 28 -11.92 -17.72 20.10
N TRP A 29 -11.84 -18.98 20.54
CA TRP A 29 -12.48 -20.09 19.83
C TRP A 29 -14.00 -19.93 19.73
N PHE A 30 -14.64 -19.51 20.81
CA PHE A 30 -16.07 -19.20 20.80
C PHE A 30 -16.37 -18.05 19.84
N ALA A 31 -15.59 -16.97 19.86
CA ALA A 31 -15.77 -15.84 18.97
C ALA A 31 -15.58 -16.22 17.49
N VAL A 32 -14.55 -17.01 17.15
CA VAL A 32 -14.34 -17.55 15.80
C VAL A 32 -15.53 -18.41 15.37
N THR A 33 -15.94 -19.35 16.20
CA THR A 33 -17.04 -20.26 15.90
C THR A 33 -18.36 -19.50 15.70
N SER A 34 -18.65 -18.53 16.57
CA SER A 34 -19.81 -17.66 16.46
C SER A 34 -19.80 -16.85 15.15
N ARG A 35 -18.67 -16.23 14.78
CA ARG A 35 -18.54 -15.50 13.51
C ARG A 35 -18.68 -16.42 12.30
N TRP A 36 -18.12 -17.62 12.37
CA TRP A 36 -18.26 -18.62 11.31
C TRP A 36 -19.71 -19.08 11.14
N VAL A 37 -20.44 -19.33 12.22
CA VAL A 37 -21.87 -19.65 12.19
C VAL A 37 -22.68 -18.50 11.62
N GLU A 38 -22.45 -17.27 12.09
CA GLU A 38 -23.13 -16.06 11.57
C GLU A 38 -22.87 -15.89 10.06
N TYR A 39 -21.62 -16.06 9.63
CA TYR A 39 -21.25 -16.02 8.22
C TYR A 39 -21.99 -17.08 7.41
N SER A 40 -22.05 -18.32 7.91
CA SER A 40 -22.73 -19.43 7.27
C SER A 40 -24.25 -19.18 7.16
N VAL A 41 -24.88 -18.70 8.24
CA VAL A 41 -26.30 -18.32 8.26
C VAL A 41 -26.58 -17.19 7.27
N CYS A 42 -25.74 -16.15 7.25
CA CYS A 42 -25.87 -15.05 6.28
C CYS A 42 -25.73 -15.53 4.84
N CYS A 43 -24.88 -16.52 4.58
CA CYS A 43 -24.73 -17.12 3.25
C CYS A 43 -25.96 -17.93 2.83
N LEU A 44 -26.63 -18.60 3.77
CA LEU A 44 -27.77 -19.48 3.50
C LEU A 44 -29.11 -18.74 3.39
N ILE A 45 -29.39 -17.82 4.32
CA ILE A 45 -30.72 -17.20 4.49
C ILE A 45 -30.73 -15.75 3.98
N GLY A 46 -29.54 -15.16 3.75
CA GLY A 46 -29.39 -13.78 3.35
C GLY A 46 -29.45 -12.80 4.52
N ARG A 47 -28.82 -11.64 4.32
CA ARG A 47 -28.57 -10.65 5.37
C ARG A 47 -29.81 -9.85 5.78
N SER A 48 -30.74 -9.63 4.84
CA SER A 48 -32.01 -8.96 5.11
C SER A 48 -32.87 -9.75 6.09
N VAL A 49 -32.91 -11.08 5.92
CA VAL A 49 -33.64 -11.99 6.81
C VAL A 49 -32.95 -12.08 8.17
N TYR A 50 -31.61 -12.16 8.20
CA TYR A 50 -30.85 -12.14 9.46
C TYR A 50 -31.10 -10.85 10.26
N SER A 51 -31.05 -9.67 9.61
CA SER A 51 -31.32 -8.38 10.25
C SER A 51 -32.75 -8.31 10.80
N TRP A 52 -33.72 -8.81 10.03
CA TRP A 52 -35.12 -8.89 10.46
C TRP A 52 -35.32 -9.80 11.68
N ILE A 53 -34.69 -10.98 11.71
CA ILE A 53 -34.78 -11.92 12.85
C ILE A 53 -34.10 -11.37 14.11
N THR A 54 -32.97 -10.68 13.94
CA THR A 54 -32.15 -10.18 15.05
C THR A 54 -32.59 -8.81 15.57
N GLY A 55 -33.43 -8.08 14.83
CA GLY A 55 -33.90 -6.74 15.20
C GLY A 55 -32.82 -5.67 15.16
N ILE A 56 -31.73 -5.89 14.41
CA ILE A 56 -30.62 -4.92 14.30
C ILE A 56 -31.07 -3.66 13.55
N THR A 57 -30.81 -2.49 14.13
CA THR A 57 -31.13 -1.20 13.49
C THR A 57 -30.13 -0.85 12.38
N GLU A 58 -30.55 -0.02 11.42
CA GLU A 58 -29.67 0.42 10.33
C GLU A 58 -28.47 1.24 10.84
N GLU A 59 -28.66 2.04 11.88
CA GLU A 59 -27.59 2.84 12.49
C GLU A 59 -26.55 1.95 13.19
N ASP A 60 -27.02 0.93 13.93
CA ASP A 60 -26.14 -0.05 14.58
C ASP A 60 -25.33 -0.82 13.53
N GLU A 61 -25.98 -1.22 12.43
CA GLU A 61 -25.34 -1.93 11.34
C GLU A 61 -24.28 -1.06 10.64
N LYS A 62 -24.56 0.21 10.38
CA LYS A 62 -23.59 1.16 9.82
C LYS A 62 -22.39 1.36 10.75
N GLY A 63 -22.65 1.50 12.05
CA GLY A 63 -21.62 1.60 13.08
C GLY A 63 -20.73 0.36 13.13
N ARG A 64 -21.34 -0.83 13.06
CA ARG A 64 -20.66 -2.12 13.03
C ARG A 64 -19.79 -2.29 11.78
N ILE A 65 -20.32 -1.95 10.60
CA ILE A 65 -19.58 -2.01 9.34
C ILE A 65 -18.32 -1.15 9.42
N LYS A 66 -18.47 0.12 9.82
CA LYS A 66 -17.34 1.04 9.97
C LYS A 66 -16.31 0.52 10.97
N THR A 67 -16.78 -0.06 12.09
CA THR A 67 -15.89 -0.57 13.14
C THR A 67 -15.10 -1.79 12.65
N TRP A 68 -15.71 -2.70 11.90
CA TRP A 68 -14.99 -3.83 11.29
C TRP A 68 -14.04 -3.39 10.17
N ASP A 69 -14.44 -2.44 9.32
CA ASP A 69 -13.57 -1.89 8.28
C ASP A 69 -12.28 -1.35 8.90
N ILE A 70 -12.38 -0.59 10.00
CA ILE A 70 -11.23 -0.07 10.77
C ILE A 70 -10.45 -1.21 11.45
N ALA A 71 -11.13 -2.15 12.10
CA ALA A 71 -10.47 -3.24 12.83
C ALA A 71 -9.64 -4.14 11.90
N ILE A 72 -10.21 -4.55 10.76
CA ILE A 72 -9.54 -5.46 9.82
C ILE A 72 -8.33 -4.77 9.18
N ASP A 73 -8.49 -3.52 8.74
CA ASP A 73 -7.37 -2.76 8.18
C ASP A 73 -6.26 -2.54 9.22
N ALA A 74 -6.63 -2.12 10.44
CA ALA A 74 -5.68 -1.91 11.52
C ALA A 74 -4.93 -3.18 11.91
N GLN A 75 -5.62 -4.33 11.98
CA GLN A 75 -4.99 -5.62 12.28
C GLN A 75 -3.95 -5.99 11.21
N LEU A 76 -4.35 -5.95 9.93
CA LEU A 76 -3.45 -6.29 8.83
C LEU A 76 -2.28 -5.31 8.73
N ALA A 77 -2.48 -4.06 9.11
CA ALA A 77 -1.45 -3.03 9.16
C ALA A 77 -0.58 -3.06 10.44
N GLY A 78 -0.68 -4.11 11.28
CA GLY A 78 0.19 -4.34 12.44
C GLY A 78 -0.26 -3.66 13.74
N GLY A 79 -1.53 -3.27 13.85
CA GLY A 79 -2.11 -2.67 15.03
C GLY A 79 -2.48 -3.66 16.15
N ASP A 80 -2.57 -4.95 15.84
CA ASP A 80 -2.90 -6.01 16.82
C ASP A 80 -1.63 -6.54 17.50
N THR A 81 -1.35 -6.07 18.72
CA THR A 81 -0.16 -6.49 19.48
C THR A 81 -0.21 -7.94 19.94
N GLU A 82 -1.40 -8.55 19.94
CA GLU A 82 -1.61 -9.95 20.33
C GLU A 82 -2.02 -10.79 19.10
N VAL A 83 -1.57 -10.38 17.91
CA VAL A 83 -1.92 -11.04 16.65
C VAL A 83 -1.63 -12.54 16.70
N SER A 84 -2.63 -13.31 16.32
CA SER A 84 -2.59 -14.77 16.28
C SER A 84 -3.32 -15.26 15.04
N LYS A 85 -3.04 -16.50 14.60
CA LYS A 85 -3.76 -17.09 13.47
C LYS A 85 -5.27 -17.22 13.76
N SER A 86 -5.67 -17.50 15.01
CA SER A 86 -7.10 -17.53 15.41
C SER A 86 -7.77 -16.17 15.23
N ARG A 87 -7.11 -15.07 15.61
CA ARG A 87 -7.64 -13.71 15.45
C ARG A 87 -7.74 -13.29 14.00
N LEU A 88 -6.78 -13.65 13.15
CA LEU A 88 -6.88 -13.40 11.72
C LEU A 88 -8.03 -14.22 11.08
N VAL A 89 -8.22 -15.46 11.53
CA VAL A 89 -9.37 -16.28 11.11
C VAL A 89 -10.71 -15.68 11.59
N LEU A 90 -10.75 -15.10 12.78
CA LEU A 90 -11.94 -14.38 13.28
C LEU A 90 -12.29 -13.21 12.36
N THR A 91 -11.31 -12.37 12.05
CA THR A 91 -11.52 -11.15 11.27
C THR A 91 -11.78 -11.45 9.80
N ILE A 92 -11.24 -12.53 9.23
CA ILE A 92 -11.60 -12.94 7.86
C ILE A 92 -13.04 -13.42 7.78
N PHE A 93 -13.55 -14.15 8.79
CA PHE A 93 -14.97 -14.50 8.84
C PHE A 93 -15.85 -13.28 9.09
N ALA A 94 -15.46 -12.39 10.00
CA ALA A 94 -16.15 -11.12 10.23
C ALA A 94 -16.25 -10.28 8.95
N SER A 95 -15.17 -10.22 8.15
CA SER A 95 -15.20 -9.55 6.84
C SER A 95 -16.26 -10.14 5.89
N GLY A 96 -16.52 -11.45 6.00
CA GLY A 96 -17.54 -12.14 5.24
C GLY A 96 -18.97 -11.77 5.63
N THR A 97 -19.18 -11.21 6.81
CA THR A 97 -20.50 -10.76 7.27
C THR A 97 -20.80 -9.31 6.90
N LEU A 98 -19.87 -8.61 6.25
CA LEU A 98 -19.99 -7.20 5.81
C LEU A 98 -20.66 -7.09 4.42
N PRO A 99 -21.28 -5.94 4.07
CA PRO A 99 -21.82 -5.76 2.74
C PRO A 99 -20.68 -5.64 1.73
N ARG A 100 -20.87 -6.22 0.56
CA ARG A 100 -19.85 -6.27 -0.49
C ARG A 100 -19.60 -4.86 -1.05
N SER A 101 -18.35 -4.43 -0.98
CA SER A 101 -17.81 -3.30 -1.75
C SER A 101 -16.45 -3.71 -2.35
N PRO A 102 -16.00 -3.10 -3.45
CA PRO A 102 -14.70 -3.40 -4.04
C PRO A 102 -13.55 -3.36 -3.04
N GLY A 103 -13.51 -2.33 -2.18
CA GLY A 103 -12.48 -2.19 -1.14
C GLY A 103 -12.46 -3.33 -0.13
N ARG A 104 -13.64 -3.74 0.39
CA ARG A 104 -13.72 -4.84 1.35
C ARG A 104 -13.34 -6.18 0.73
N ILE A 105 -13.75 -6.42 -0.52
CA ILE A 105 -13.41 -7.67 -1.22
C ILE A 105 -11.92 -7.71 -1.57
N MET A 106 -11.33 -6.59 -2.01
CA MET A 106 -9.89 -6.46 -2.22
C MET A 106 -9.10 -6.71 -0.92
N LEU A 107 -9.54 -6.12 0.20
CA LEU A 107 -8.94 -6.36 1.51
C LEU A 107 -9.04 -7.84 1.93
N LYS A 108 -10.17 -8.49 1.63
CA LYS A 108 -10.36 -9.93 1.86
C LYS A 108 -9.41 -10.77 1.02
N ALA A 109 -9.11 -10.39 -0.23
CA ALA A 109 -8.12 -11.06 -1.06
C ALA A 109 -6.72 -11.03 -0.40
N PHE A 110 -6.31 -9.86 0.10
CA PHE A 110 -5.07 -9.73 0.85
C PHE A 110 -5.06 -10.59 2.12
N HIS A 111 -6.15 -10.55 2.87
CA HIS A 111 -6.31 -11.31 4.09
C HIS A 111 -6.17 -12.83 3.85
N CYS A 112 -6.77 -13.36 2.78
CA CYS A 112 -6.61 -14.76 2.39
C CYS A 112 -5.13 -15.14 2.21
N ARG A 113 -4.33 -14.29 1.54
CA ARG A 113 -2.89 -14.55 1.36
C ARG A 113 -2.15 -14.52 2.70
N VAL A 114 -2.41 -13.52 3.53
CA VAL A 114 -1.73 -13.33 4.82
C VAL A 114 -2.01 -14.47 5.80
N VAL A 115 -3.28 -14.90 5.92
CA VAL A 115 -3.67 -16.00 6.83
C VAL A 115 -3.03 -17.32 6.42
N LEU A 116 -3.05 -17.64 5.12
CA LEU A 116 -2.59 -18.92 4.59
C LEU A 116 -1.09 -18.94 4.24
N TRP A 117 -0.40 -17.81 4.40
CA TRP A 117 1.04 -17.73 4.22
C TRP A 117 1.78 -18.56 5.27
N ARG A 118 2.72 -19.39 4.79
CA ARG A 118 3.65 -20.22 5.58
C ARG A 118 2.94 -20.97 6.72
N VAL A 119 1.79 -21.57 6.43
CA VAL A 119 1.13 -22.49 7.37
C VAL A 119 1.92 -23.81 7.38
N GLY A 120 2.27 -24.31 8.57
CA GLY A 120 3.12 -25.50 8.72
C GLY A 120 4.60 -25.23 8.43
N GLU A 121 5.41 -26.28 8.43
CA GLU A 121 6.86 -26.17 8.18
C GLU A 121 7.15 -25.73 6.73
N PRO A 122 8.07 -24.77 6.51
CA PRO A 122 8.49 -24.38 5.16
C PRO A 122 8.93 -25.59 4.33
N GLY A 123 8.42 -25.71 3.10
CA GLY A 123 8.72 -26.84 2.22
C GLY A 123 7.88 -28.10 2.46
N SER A 124 7.07 -28.15 3.52
CA SER A 124 6.13 -29.25 3.75
C SER A 124 4.97 -29.26 2.76
N PHE A 125 4.37 -30.43 2.54
CA PHE A 125 3.14 -30.57 1.75
C PHE A 125 2.01 -29.66 2.25
N VAL A 126 1.84 -29.57 3.57
CA VAL A 126 0.82 -28.71 4.20
C VAL A 126 1.03 -27.25 3.83
N SER A 127 2.29 -26.78 3.85
CA SER A 127 2.64 -25.42 3.47
C SER A 127 2.37 -25.14 1.99
N ALA A 128 2.70 -26.09 1.11
CA ALA A 128 2.41 -25.97 -0.31
C ALA A 128 0.91 -25.89 -0.59
N VAL A 129 0.11 -26.75 0.03
CA VAL A 129 -1.36 -26.77 -0.10
C VAL A 129 -1.96 -25.47 0.42
N ALA A 130 -1.58 -25.03 1.63
CA ALA A 130 -2.10 -23.81 2.22
C ALA A 130 -1.79 -22.58 1.35
N ASN A 131 -0.55 -22.46 0.86
CA ASN A 131 -0.17 -21.39 -0.05
C ASN A 131 -0.98 -21.40 -1.35
N ASN A 132 -1.21 -22.58 -1.93
CA ASN A 132 -2.02 -22.72 -3.14
C ASN A 132 -3.48 -22.32 -2.91
N VAL A 133 -4.10 -22.82 -1.82
CA VAL A 133 -5.46 -22.42 -1.43
C VAL A 133 -5.53 -20.90 -1.21
N GLY A 134 -4.52 -20.31 -0.57
CA GLY A 134 -4.42 -18.87 -0.39
C GLY A 134 -4.38 -18.10 -1.71
N ARG A 135 -3.62 -18.58 -2.70
CA ARG A 135 -3.59 -17.99 -4.05
C ARG A 135 -4.95 -18.10 -4.75
N VAL A 136 -5.59 -19.26 -4.70
CA VAL A 136 -6.90 -19.49 -5.32
C VAL A 136 -7.97 -18.59 -4.71
N LEU A 137 -8.07 -18.57 -3.37
CA LEU A 137 -9.06 -17.74 -2.67
C LEU A 137 -8.81 -16.25 -2.91
N ALA A 138 -7.56 -15.80 -2.85
CA ALA A 138 -7.21 -14.41 -3.12
C ALA A 138 -7.53 -14.02 -4.56
N THR A 139 -7.20 -14.86 -5.54
CA THR A 139 -7.50 -14.61 -6.96
C THR A 139 -9.00 -14.50 -7.20
N TYR A 140 -9.79 -15.38 -6.57
CA TYR A 140 -11.24 -15.32 -6.65
C TYR A 140 -11.81 -14.00 -6.10
N GLN A 141 -11.41 -13.62 -4.88
CA GLN A 141 -11.85 -12.35 -4.28
C GLN A 141 -11.37 -11.15 -5.11
N TRP A 142 -10.13 -11.17 -5.58
CA TRP A 142 -9.55 -10.12 -6.42
C TRP A 142 -10.36 -9.88 -7.70
N ASN A 143 -10.69 -10.95 -8.42
CA ASN A 143 -11.48 -10.86 -9.65
C ASN A 143 -12.90 -10.37 -9.38
N LEU A 144 -13.52 -10.79 -8.27
CA LEU A 144 -14.82 -10.29 -7.84
C LEU A 144 -14.76 -8.78 -7.51
N ALA A 145 -13.71 -8.34 -6.83
CA ALA A 145 -13.49 -6.92 -6.54
C ALA A 145 -13.32 -6.11 -7.84
N ARG A 146 -12.57 -6.65 -8.81
CA ARG A 146 -12.31 -6.03 -10.12
C ARG A 146 -13.61 -5.85 -10.90
N GLU A 147 -14.42 -6.91 -11.00
CA GLU A 147 -15.70 -6.86 -11.69
C GLU A 147 -16.67 -5.87 -11.03
N LEU A 148 -16.78 -5.91 -9.70
CA LEU A 148 -17.62 -4.99 -8.95
C LEU A 148 -17.16 -3.54 -9.14
N ASN A 149 -15.85 -3.26 -9.06
CA ASN A 149 -15.33 -1.91 -9.24
C ASN A 149 -15.60 -1.36 -10.66
N ARG A 150 -15.50 -2.22 -11.68
CA ARG A 150 -15.80 -1.84 -13.08
C ARG A 150 -17.29 -1.57 -13.31
N SER A 151 -18.17 -2.22 -12.55
CA SER A 151 -19.62 -2.00 -12.63
C SER A 151 -20.08 -0.69 -11.99
N LEU A 152 -19.26 -0.10 -11.10
CA LEU A 152 -19.61 1.12 -10.39
C LEU A 152 -19.22 2.37 -11.20
N PRO A 153 -20.04 3.44 -11.15
CA PRO A 153 -19.62 4.77 -11.60
C PRO A 153 -18.38 5.26 -10.84
N LYS A 154 -17.53 6.07 -11.48
CA LYS A 154 -16.29 6.58 -10.87
C LYS A 154 -16.51 7.38 -9.59
N ASP A 155 -17.64 8.07 -9.49
CA ASP A 155 -18.00 8.92 -8.34
C ASP A 155 -18.86 8.19 -7.31
N HIS A 156 -19.04 6.87 -7.46
CA HIS A 156 -19.79 6.07 -6.50
C HIS A 156 -19.03 6.01 -5.16
N PRO A 157 -19.71 6.13 -4.01
CA PRO A 157 -19.06 6.17 -2.70
C PRO A 157 -18.24 4.90 -2.38
N ASP A 158 -18.65 3.75 -2.92
CA ASP A 158 -17.93 2.47 -2.77
C ASP A 158 -16.86 2.21 -3.86
N ALA A 159 -16.71 3.09 -4.85
CA ALA A 159 -15.68 2.93 -5.88
C ALA A 159 -14.28 3.09 -5.26
N LEU A 160 -13.32 2.31 -5.77
CA LEU A 160 -11.95 2.40 -5.28
C LEU A 160 -11.30 3.75 -5.66
N PRO A 161 -10.44 4.28 -4.79
CA PRO A 161 -9.53 5.35 -5.15
C PRO A 161 -8.73 5.02 -6.41
N SER A 162 -8.39 6.05 -7.20
CA SER A 162 -7.81 5.88 -8.53
C SER A 162 -6.56 4.99 -8.59
N HIS A 163 -5.73 4.99 -7.55
CA HIS A 163 -4.48 4.24 -7.50
C HIS A 163 -4.73 2.75 -7.17
N LEU A 164 -5.65 2.45 -6.25
CA LEU A 164 -6.07 1.08 -5.96
C LEU A 164 -6.87 0.49 -7.12
N ALA A 165 -7.71 1.30 -7.77
CA ALA A 165 -8.39 0.89 -9.00
C ALA A 165 -7.38 0.54 -10.10
N ALA A 166 -6.28 1.29 -10.23
CA ALA A 166 -5.22 0.97 -11.18
C ALA A 166 -4.47 -0.33 -10.82
N LEU A 167 -4.22 -0.56 -9.53
CA LEU A 167 -3.62 -1.81 -9.04
C LEU A 167 -4.52 -3.02 -9.33
N LEU A 168 -5.83 -2.87 -9.09
CA LEU A 168 -6.82 -3.95 -9.22
C LEU A 168 -6.97 -4.47 -10.66
N GLU A 169 -6.58 -3.67 -11.66
CA GLU A 169 -6.55 -4.07 -13.06
C GLU A 169 -5.42 -5.07 -13.36
N MET A 170 -4.40 -5.18 -12.51
CA MET A 170 -3.35 -6.20 -12.59
C MET A 170 -3.83 -7.55 -12.07
N GLU A 171 -3.22 -8.64 -12.56
CA GLU A 171 -3.49 -9.99 -12.05
C GLU A 171 -3.08 -10.14 -10.58
N CYS A 172 -3.89 -10.89 -9.82
CA CYS A 172 -3.72 -11.00 -8.37
C CYS A 172 -2.33 -11.53 -8.00
N ASN A 173 -1.82 -12.53 -8.73
CA ASN A 173 -0.51 -13.13 -8.46
C ASN A 173 0.66 -12.26 -8.92
N ASP A 174 0.45 -11.33 -9.85
CA ASP A 174 1.46 -10.34 -10.26
C ASP A 174 1.54 -9.19 -9.25
N VAL A 175 0.49 -8.99 -8.46
CA VAL A 175 0.46 -8.01 -7.36
C VAL A 175 0.93 -8.63 -6.05
N LEU A 176 0.42 -9.80 -5.71
CA LEU A 176 0.69 -10.52 -4.46
C LEU A 176 1.82 -11.53 -4.65
N LEU A 177 2.93 -11.00 -5.17
CA LEU A 177 4.21 -11.67 -5.25
C LEU A 177 4.67 -12.10 -3.87
N ASP A 178 5.41 -13.20 -3.81
CA ASP A 178 5.86 -13.78 -2.54
C ASP A 178 6.67 -12.79 -1.67
N PRO A 179 7.56 -11.92 -2.20
CA PRO A 179 8.21 -10.88 -1.40
C PRO A 179 7.22 -9.86 -0.81
N ILE A 180 6.23 -9.42 -1.59
CA ILE A 180 5.21 -8.46 -1.14
C ILE A 180 4.32 -9.10 -0.07
N VAL A 181 3.96 -10.37 -0.22
CA VAL A 181 3.17 -11.12 0.77
C VAL A 181 3.98 -11.32 2.06
N GLN A 182 5.27 -11.63 1.97
CA GLN A 182 6.14 -11.74 3.14
C GLN A 182 6.23 -10.40 3.89
N ARG A 183 6.36 -9.27 3.19
CA ARG A 183 6.31 -7.92 3.80
C ARG A 183 4.97 -7.64 4.48
N ALA A 184 3.88 -7.98 3.81
CA ALA A 184 2.53 -7.83 4.33
C ALA A 184 2.33 -8.64 5.62
N VAL A 185 2.83 -9.87 5.65
CA VAL A 185 2.86 -10.72 6.84
C VAL A 185 3.76 -10.11 7.92
N ASN A 186 4.96 -9.66 7.60
CA ASN A 186 5.82 -9.01 8.59
C ASN A 186 5.11 -7.80 9.22
N LEU A 187 4.45 -6.98 8.40
CA LEU A 187 3.66 -5.83 8.88
C LEU A 187 2.51 -6.29 9.80
N THR A 188 1.70 -7.27 9.38
CA THR A 188 0.59 -7.79 10.19
C THR A 188 1.05 -8.35 11.54
N TRP A 189 2.24 -8.97 11.58
CA TRP A 189 2.84 -9.51 12.81
C TRP A 189 3.71 -8.50 13.58
N SER A 190 3.67 -7.22 13.22
CA SER A 190 4.47 -6.14 13.82
C SER A 190 5.98 -6.44 13.82
N ARG A 191 6.46 -7.17 12.81
CA ARG A 191 7.87 -7.49 12.55
C ARG A 191 8.48 -6.50 11.56
N PRO A 192 9.82 -6.35 11.52
CA PRO A 192 10.49 -5.57 10.48
C PRO A 192 10.10 -6.05 9.09
N THR A 193 9.73 -5.14 8.18
CA THR A 193 9.17 -5.54 6.88
C THR A 193 10.16 -6.30 6.00
N GLN A 194 11.47 -6.16 6.24
CA GLN A 194 12.55 -6.89 5.56
C GLN A 194 12.78 -8.32 6.02
N GLU A 195 12.18 -8.74 7.14
CA GLU A 195 12.51 -10.04 7.73
C GLU A 195 12.21 -11.19 6.76
N GLY A 196 13.23 -12.00 6.46
CA GLY A 196 13.10 -13.18 5.59
C GLY A 196 13.02 -12.88 4.09
N LEU A 197 13.57 -11.74 3.66
CA LEU A 197 13.74 -11.35 2.26
C LEU A 197 15.23 -11.21 1.92
N ASP A 198 15.56 -11.37 0.64
CA ASP A 198 16.90 -11.13 0.12
C ASP A 198 17.21 -9.61 0.11
N GLU A 199 18.49 -9.24 0.30
CA GLU A 199 18.94 -7.84 0.43
C GLU A 199 18.68 -6.99 -0.84
N ASP A 200 18.38 -7.64 -1.96
CA ASP A 200 18.25 -7.00 -3.27
C ASP A 200 17.03 -6.06 -3.37
N GLU A 201 16.05 -6.09 -2.47
CA GLU A 201 14.84 -5.25 -2.52
C GLU A 201 14.87 -4.02 -1.57
N ALA A 202 16.01 -3.32 -1.50
CA ALA A 202 16.26 -2.21 -0.58
C ALA A 202 15.23 -1.03 -0.66
N LEU A 203 14.55 -0.84 -1.80
CA LEU A 203 13.63 0.30 -2.01
C LEU A 203 12.29 0.17 -1.25
N LEU A 204 11.99 -1.01 -0.71
CA LEU A 204 10.67 -1.36 -0.18
C LEU A 204 10.47 -1.12 1.32
N ASP A 205 11.52 -0.76 2.06
CA ASP A 205 11.48 -0.73 3.53
C ASP A 205 10.58 0.33 4.15
N VAL A 206 10.46 1.44 3.44
CA VAL A 206 10.04 2.69 4.06
C VAL A 206 8.51 2.90 4.04
N VAL A 207 7.78 1.94 3.49
CA VAL A 207 6.32 2.00 3.33
C VAL A 207 5.60 1.98 4.68
N ALA A 208 6.11 1.26 5.68
CA ALA A 208 5.43 1.15 6.98
C ALA A 208 5.46 2.46 7.79
N GLU A 209 6.48 3.29 7.57
CA GLU A 209 6.70 4.58 8.25
C GLU A 209 6.16 5.77 7.47
N ASP A 210 5.71 5.55 6.23
CA ASP A 210 5.24 6.59 5.33
C ASP A 210 3.87 7.13 5.79
N PRO A 211 3.76 8.42 6.19
CA PRO A 211 2.51 8.98 6.67
C PRO A 211 1.43 9.11 5.58
N ALA A 212 1.81 9.06 4.29
CA ALA A 212 0.86 9.05 3.18
C ALA A 212 0.25 7.65 2.94
N VAL A 213 0.82 6.60 3.53
CA VAL A 213 0.31 5.22 3.45
C VAL A 213 -0.65 5.00 4.61
N GLN A 214 -1.95 5.17 4.33
CA GLN A 214 -2.99 5.19 5.37
C GLN A 214 -3.59 3.81 5.63
N THR A 215 -3.80 3.03 4.56
CA THR A 215 -4.44 1.71 4.65
C THR A 215 -3.46 0.57 4.37
N PHE A 216 -3.86 -0.65 4.72
CA PHE A 216 -3.11 -1.84 4.34
C PHE A 216 -3.04 -2.01 2.82
N ALA A 217 -4.13 -1.67 2.11
CA ALA A 217 -4.16 -1.68 0.65
C ALA A 217 -3.15 -0.68 0.04
N ASP A 218 -3.00 0.51 0.64
CA ASP A 218 -1.99 1.49 0.23
C ASP A 218 -0.57 0.94 0.43
N SER A 219 -0.35 0.14 1.48
CA SER A 219 0.95 -0.48 1.75
C SER A 219 1.33 -1.45 0.63
N ILE A 220 0.39 -2.32 0.23
CA ILE A 220 0.57 -3.23 -0.91
C ILE A 220 0.82 -2.44 -2.20
N ALA A 221 0.05 -1.39 -2.47
CA ALA A 221 0.21 -0.56 -3.66
C ALA A 221 1.58 0.14 -3.71
N ALA A 222 2.07 0.64 -2.57
CA ALA A 222 3.37 1.29 -2.45
C ALA A 222 4.54 0.30 -2.64
N TRP A 223 4.46 -0.90 -2.06
CA TRP A 223 5.46 -1.96 -2.27
C TRP A 223 5.47 -2.40 -3.73
N TRP A 224 4.30 -2.68 -4.30
CA TRP A 224 4.19 -3.12 -5.68
C TRP A 224 4.72 -2.08 -6.66
N SER A 225 4.38 -0.80 -6.47
CA SER A 225 4.90 0.30 -7.29
C SER A 225 6.44 0.36 -7.25
N SER A 226 7.02 0.25 -6.05
CA SER A 226 8.47 0.30 -5.88
C SER A 226 9.16 -0.94 -6.47
N HIS A 227 8.55 -2.11 -6.35
CA HIS A 227 9.03 -3.35 -6.97
C HIS A 227 8.99 -3.28 -8.50
N LEU A 228 7.89 -2.77 -9.07
CA LEU A 228 7.78 -2.55 -10.52
C LEU A 228 8.84 -1.56 -11.00
N LEU A 229 9.04 -0.46 -10.27
CA LEU A 229 10.05 0.54 -10.61
C LEU A 229 11.46 -0.07 -10.64
N GLN A 230 11.83 -0.80 -9.60
CA GLN A 230 13.12 -1.47 -9.51
C GLN A 230 13.31 -2.48 -10.66
N THR A 231 12.31 -3.33 -10.89
CA THR A 231 12.33 -4.34 -11.95
C THR A 231 12.43 -3.69 -13.32
N ALA A 232 11.72 -2.58 -13.56
CA ALA A 232 11.79 -1.84 -14.81
C ALA A 232 13.20 -1.27 -15.06
N LEU A 233 13.84 -0.74 -14.01
CA LEU A 233 15.21 -0.21 -14.09
C LEU A 233 16.23 -1.31 -14.35
N LEU A 234 16.19 -2.42 -13.60
CA LEU A 234 17.09 -3.57 -13.81
C LEU A 234 16.97 -4.11 -15.25
N ASN A 235 15.75 -4.34 -15.71
CA ASN A 235 15.49 -4.79 -17.08
C ASN A 235 15.93 -3.77 -18.13
N SER A 236 16.04 -2.48 -17.79
CA SER A 236 16.51 -1.47 -18.76
C SER A 236 18.02 -1.56 -19.00
N PHE A 237 18.80 -1.97 -17.99
CA PHE A 237 20.23 -2.21 -18.13
C PHE A 237 20.51 -3.49 -18.94
N ASP A 238 19.71 -4.53 -18.74
CA ASP A 238 19.87 -5.79 -19.48
C ASP A 238 19.43 -5.68 -20.96
N LYS A 239 18.53 -4.74 -21.27
CA LYS A 239 17.90 -4.57 -22.59
C LYS A 239 18.45 -3.39 -23.40
N GLU A 240 19.68 -2.94 -23.13
CA GLU A 240 20.33 -1.89 -23.96
C GLU A 240 20.38 -2.26 -25.47
N ALA A 241 20.14 -3.53 -25.83
CA ALA A 241 19.99 -4.01 -27.21
C ALA A 241 18.66 -3.64 -27.92
N ASP A 242 17.58 -3.30 -27.20
CA ASP A 242 16.23 -3.11 -27.79
C ASP A 242 15.89 -1.65 -28.18
N GLY A 243 16.84 -0.72 -27.99
CA GLY A 243 16.75 0.68 -28.45
C GLY A 243 15.46 1.41 -28.05
N ILE A 244 14.71 1.89 -29.05
CA ILE A 244 13.50 2.73 -28.87
C ILE A 244 12.35 1.94 -28.21
N HIS A 245 12.23 0.64 -28.49
CA HIS A 245 11.16 -0.20 -27.95
C HIS A 245 11.34 -0.47 -26.45
N GLY A 246 12.58 -0.76 -26.02
CA GLY A 246 12.94 -0.88 -24.61
C GLY A 246 12.64 0.41 -23.84
N ARG A 247 13.01 1.57 -24.40
CA ARG A 247 12.76 2.88 -23.78
C ARG A 247 11.27 3.20 -23.60
N LYS A 248 10.42 2.92 -24.60
CA LYS A 248 8.96 3.10 -24.49
C LYS A 248 8.33 2.15 -23.48
N GLY A 249 8.83 0.91 -23.41
CA GLY A 249 8.42 -0.07 -22.40
C GLY A 249 8.72 0.41 -20.98
N LEU A 250 9.94 0.91 -20.75
CA LEU A 250 10.36 1.49 -19.48
C LEU A 250 9.50 2.69 -19.08
N GLU A 251 9.21 3.60 -20.01
CA GLU A 251 8.34 4.76 -19.76
C GLU A 251 6.94 4.33 -19.32
N LYS A 252 6.36 3.32 -20.00
CA LYS A 252 5.05 2.78 -19.66
C LYS A 252 5.04 2.17 -18.25
N GLN A 253 6.08 1.43 -17.88
CA GLN A 253 6.19 0.82 -16.55
C GLN A 253 6.33 1.87 -15.45
N ILE A 254 7.16 2.90 -15.65
CA ILE A 254 7.31 4.00 -14.68
C ILE A 254 6.01 4.81 -14.53
N ASN A 255 5.33 5.09 -15.65
CA ASN A 255 4.02 5.76 -15.61
C ASN A 255 2.97 4.92 -14.88
N PHE A 256 3.03 3.60 -15.01
CA PHE A 256 2.11 2.71 -14.30
C PHE A 256 2.44 2.64 -12.80
N ALA A 257 3.71 2.55 -12.42
CA ALA A 257 4.15 2.63 -11.03
C ALA A 257 3.65 3.93 -10.37
N LEU A 258 3.82 5.07 -11.05
CA LEU A 258 3.29 6.37 -10.60
C LEU A 258 1.78 6.37 -10.39
N LYS A 259 1.02 5.70 -11.26
CA LYS A 259 -0.45 5.64 -11.18
C LYS A 259 -0.91 4.79 -9.99
N VAL A 260 -0.17 3.74 -9.65
CA VAL A 260 -0.51 2.77 -8.60
C VAL A 260 -0.04 3.25 -7.22
N ALA A 261 1.05 4.00 -7.15
CA ALA A 261 1.56 4.50 -5.88
C ALA A 261 0.55 5.41 -5.16
N PRO A 262 0.35 5.26 -3.84
CA PRO A 262 -0.44 6.21 -3.06
C PRO A 262 0.10 7.63 -3.23
N ARG A 263 -0.78 8.61 -3.45
CA ARG A 263 -0.34 10.00 -3.71
C ARG A 263 0.45 10.53 -2.52
N LEU A 264 1.49 11.32 -2.82
CA LEU A 264 2.40 11.93 -1.83
C LEU A 264 3.25 10.94 -1.01
N SER A 265 3.14 9.63 -1.25
CA SER A 265 4.02 8.62 -0.66
C SER A 265 5.44 8.72 -1.19
N ALA A 266 6.39 8.14 -0.45
CA ALA A 266 7.75 7.92 -0.88
C ALA A 266 7.79 7.10 -2.19
N ALA A 267 6.93 6.08 -2.34
CA ALA A 267 6.85 5.29 -3.57
C ALA A 267 6.45 6.13 -4.79
N HIS A 268 5.42 6.99 -4.65
CA HIS A 268 5.00 7.91 -5.69
C HIS A 268 6.11 8.91 -6.02
N THR A 269 6.77 9.42 -4.99
CA THR A 269 7.82 10.42 -5.12
C THR A 269 9.07 9.86 -5.80
N ARG A 270 9.48 8.63 -5.47
CA ARG A 270 10.56 7.91 -6.16
C ARG A 270 10.24 7.70 -7.64
N ALA A 271 9.04 7.22 -7.95
CA ALA A 271 8.65 6.99 -9.34
C ALA A 271 8.62 8.31 -10.15
N ALA A 272 8.21 9.43 -9.53
CA ALA A 272 8.27 10.76 -10.15
C ALA A 272 9.71 11.23 -10.36
N ALA A 273 10.58 11.04 -9.37
CA ALA A 273 12.00 11.39 -9.46
C ALA A 273 12.68 10.59 -10.58
N MET A 274 12.42 9.28 -10.66
CA MET A 274 12.97 8.43 -11.73
C MET A 274 12.47 8.83 -13.11
N ARG A 275 11.18 9.16 -13.26
CA ARG A 275 10.65 9.68 -14.53
C ARG A 275 11.34 10.98 -14.94
N ALA A 276 11.56 11.90 -14.00
CA ALA A 276 12.26 13.15 -14.24
C ALA A 276 13.72 12.95 -14.69
N VAL A 277 14.41 11.96 -14.11
CA VAL A 277 15.80 11.62 -14.48
C VAL A 277 15.85 11.05 -15.90
N LEU A 278 15.04 10.03 -16.17
CA LEU A 278 15.17 9.21 -17.38
C LEU A 278 14.46 9.79 -18.61
N PHE A 279 13.39 10.54 -18.40
CA PHE A 279 12.56 11.10 -19.46
C PHE A 279 12.53 12.62 -19.38
N GLU A 280 12.38 13.24 -20.54
CA GLU A 280 12.33 14.70 -20.66
C GLU A 280 10.89 15.19 -20.68
N GLN A 281 10.01 14.36 -21.22
CA GLN A 281 8.57 14.57 -21.22
C GLN A 281 8.11 14.72 -19.76
N ASN A 282 7.50 15.86 -19.44
CA ASN A 282 7.02 16.23 -18.10
C ASN A 282 8.11 16.38 -17.01
N ARG A 283 9.40 16.43 -17.35
CA ARG A 283 10.49 16.57 -16.37
C ARG A 283 10.31 17.73 -15.40
N LEU A 284 9.91 18.90 -15.89
CA LEU A 284 9.68 20.08 -15.02
C LEU A 284 8.50 19.89 -14.06
N HIS A 285 7.42 19.26 -14.53
CA HIS A 285 6.28 18.93 -13.69
C HIS A 285 6.72 17.97 -12.57
N ASP A 286 7.45 16.93 -12.91
CA ASP A 286 7.90 15.92 -11.96
C ASP A 286 8.91 16.49 -10.96
N ILE A 287 9.85 17.31 -11.40
CA ILE A 287 10.75 18.06 -10.50
C ILE A 287 9.92 18.88 -9.51
N LYS A 288 8.90 19.62 -9.98
CA LYS A 288 8.04 20.42 -9.09
C LYS A 288 7.29 19.54 -8.08
N THR A 289 6.70 18.43 -8.54
CA THR A 289 6.00 17.47 -7.68
C THR A 289 6.92 16.93 -6.59
N VAL A 290 8.11 16.47 -6.95
CA VAL A 290 9.04 15.88 -6.00
C VAL A 290 9.57 16.94 -5.02
N LEU A 291 9.86 18.16 -5.49
CA LEU A 291 10.28 19.26 -4.62
C LEU A 291 9.20 19.72 -3.65
N SER A 292 7.92 19.63 -4.03
CA SER A 292 6.82 19.93 -3.12
C SER A 292 6.63 18.90 -2.01
N ALA A 293 7.12 17.66 -2.21
CA ALA A 293 7.05 16.59 -1.23
C ALA A 293 8.27 16.57 -0.28
N LEU A 294 9.40 17.18 -0.68
CA LEU A 294 10.58 17.32 0.16
C LEU A 294 10.43 18.49 1.16
N PRO A 295 11.00 18.37 2.38
CA PRO A 295 10.96 19.43 3.37
C PRO A 295 11.70 20.69 2.88
N SER A 296 11.08 21.86 3.02
CA SER A 296 11.72 23.14 2.71
C SER A 296 12.57 23.61 3.88
N LYS A 297 13.85 23.96 3.62
CA LYS A 297 14.81 24.42 4.65
C LYS A 297 14.36 25.64 5.46
N LYS A 298 13.36 26.40 4.99
CA LYS A 298 12.85 27.57 5.72
C LYS A 298 12.24 27.23 7.09
N ASN A 299 11.88 25.98 7.36
CA ASN A 299 11.23 25.58 8.61
C ASN A 299 12.18 25.00 9.67
N TYR A 300 13.48 24.86 9.37
CA TYR A 300 14.44 24.27 10.33
C TYR A 300 14.73 25.13 11.57
N GLN A 301 14.39 26.42 11.55
CA GLN A 301 14.65 27.33 12.68
C GLN A 301 13.47 27.46 13.67
N GLN A 302 12.30 26.88 13.38
CA GLN A 302 11.09 27.06 14.21
C GLN A 302 10.54 25.78 14.86
N SER A 303 11.12 24.61 14.57
CA SER A 303 10.47 23.32 14.86
C SER A 303 11.34 22.35 15.68
N GLN A 304 12.07 22.82 16.70
CA GLN A 304 12.78 21.89 17.60
C GLN A 304 11.87 21.21 18.63
N GLU A 305 10.62 21.66 18.84
CA GLU A 305 9.76 21.09 19.90
C GLU A 305 8.31 20.76 19.50
N ALA A 306 7.90 20.96 18.23
CA ALA A 306 6.53 20.62 17.82
C ALA A 306 6.44 20.03 16.42
N SER A 307 5.87 18.82 16.34
CA SER A 307 5.28 18.18 15.16
C SER A 307 6.22 17.61 14.07
N ASN A 308 6.78 16.43 14.36
CA ASN A 308 7.32 15.49 13.35
C ASN A 308 6.28 15.01 12.29
N PHE A 309 5.05 15.51 12.32
CA PHE A 309 3.93 14.97 11.54
C PHE A 309 3.52 15.84 10.34
N LEU A 310 3.97 17.10 10.26
CA LEU A 310 3.39 18.06 9.30
C LEU A 310 4.35 18.66 8.26
N ASP A 311 5.67 18.43 8.35
CA ASP A 311 6.62 19.18 7.51
C ASP A 311 7.21 18.41 6.32
N SER A 312 6.94 17.10 6.19
CA SER A 312 7.33 16.32 5.00
C SER A 312 6.58 14.99 4.93
N SER A 313 5.96 14.70 3.78
CA SER A 313 5.28 13.42 3.53
C SER A 313 6.25 12.25 3.30
N ILE A 314 7.56 12.52 3.19
CA ILE A 314 8.59 11.52 2.91
C ILE A 314 9.39 11.20 4.18
N PRO A 315 9.59 9.91 4.54
CA PRO A 315 10.45 9.51 5.65
C PRO A 315 11.93 9.83 5.42
N MET A 316 12.68 10.08 6.50
CA MET A 316 14.05 10.62 6.45
C MET A 316 15.04 9.74 5.67
N SER A 317 14.91 8.42 5.77
CA SER A 317 15.79 7.44 5.09
C SER A 317 15.77 7.58 3.57
N VAL A 318 14.67 8.04 2.98
CA VAL A 318 14.49 8.17 1.52
C VAL A 318 14.81 9.56 0.99
N ARG A 319 14.83 10.58 1.88
CA ARG A 319 15.01 11.98 1.46
C ARG A 319 16.32 12.21 0.73
N ASN A 320 17.40 11.55 1.16
CA ASN A 320 18.71 11.67 0.53
C ASN A 320 18.73 11.06 -0.88
N GLU A 321 18.19 9.84 -1.02
CA GLU A 321 18.06 9.13 -2.30
C GLU A 321 17.26 9.96 -3.32
N ILE A 322 16.06 10.42 -2.92
CA ILE A 322 15.19 11.26 -3.75
C ILE A 322 15.87 12.61 -4.06
N GLY A 323 16.51 13.22 -3.07
CA GLY A 323 17.21 14.49 -3.22
C GLY A 323 18.34 14.42 -4.24
N ILE A 324 19.18 13.38 -4.18
CA ILE A 324 20.26 13.13 -5.16
C ILE A 324 19.68 12.92 -6.56
N SER A 325 18.59 12.15 -6.66
CA SER A 325 17.92 11.86 -7.94
C SER A 325 17.39 13.12 -8.62
N ILE A 326 16.68 13.99 -7.89
CA ILE A 326 16.18 15.27 -8.43
C ILE A 326 17.34 16.17 -8.85
N ARG A 327 18.37 16.28 -8.00
CA ARG A 327 19.54 17.12 -8.32
C ARG A 327 20.16 16.69 -9.64
N SER A 328 20.28 15.38 -9.85
CA SER A 328 20.76 14.79 -11.11
C SER A 328 19.84 15.14 -12.28
N ALA A 329 18.52 15.01 -12.13
CA ALA A 329 17.54 15.39 -13.15
C ALA A 329 17.60 16.88 -13.52
N MET A 330 17.78 17.77 -12.52
CA MET A 330 17.92 19.21 -12.74
C MET A 330 19.21 19.54 -13.49
N ILE A 331 20.34 18.92 -13.13
CA ILE A 331 21.61 19.11 -13.84
C ILE A 331 21.49 18.64 -15.29
N ALA A 332 20.91 17.46 -15.53
CA ALA A 332 20.66 16.93 -16.87
C ALA A 332 19.80 17.88 -17.71
N ALA A 333 18.74 18.46 -17.12
CA ALA A 333 17.91 19.46 -17.78
C ALA A 333 18.70 20.72 -18.18
N ILE A 334 19.54 21.23 -17.27
CA ILE A 334 20.31 22.45 -17.52
C ILE A 334 21.40 22.23 -18.58
N ILE A 335 22.11 21.11 -18.53
CA ILE A 335 23.13 20.75 -19.54
C ILE A 335 22.47 20.68 -20.91
N LYS A 336 21.33 19.96 -21.02
CA LYS A 336 20.63 19.84 -22.29
C LYS A 336 20.20 21.19 -22.85
N ALA A 337 19.53 22.03 -22.06
CA ALA A 337 19.08 23.34 -22.51
C ALA A 337 20.22 24.23 -23.03
N ARG A 338 21.41 24.14 -22.42
CA ARG A 338 22.60 24.83 -22.93
C ARG A 338 23.10 24.25 -24.24
N THR A 339 23.08 22.93 -24.40
CA THR A 339 23.52 22.28 -25.65
C THR A 339 22.55 22.48 -26.81
N THR A 340 21.25 22.64 -26.55
CA THR A 340 20.22 22.80 -27.59
C THR A 340 19.77 24.24 -27.81
N ASN A 341 20.37 25.23 -27.13
CA ASN A 341 19.92 26.64 -27.10
C ASN A 341 18.43 26.79 -26.77
N ASP A 342 17.90 25.89 -25.94
CA ASP A 342 16.49 25.86 -25.56
C ASP A 342 16.26 26.80 -24.37
N THR A 343 15.44 27.83 -24.57
CA THR A 343 15.11 28.85 -23.56
C THR A 343 13.86 28.51 -22.75
N SER A 344 13.27 27.33 -22.94
CA SER A 344 12.06 26.88 -22.23
C SER A 344 12.25 26.62 -20.73
N LEU A 345 13.51 26.54 -20.24
CA LEU A 345 13.78 26.40 -18.83
C LEU A 345 13.53 27.72 -18.07
N PRO A 346 12.82 27.69 -16.93
CA PRO A 346 12.60 28.89 -16.14
C PRO A 346 13.92 29.56 -15.75
N SER A 347 14.02 30.87 -15.93
CA SER A 347 15.22 31.69 -15.63
C SER A 347 15.71 31.57 -14.18
N HIS A 348 14.88 31.07 -13.26
CA HIS A 348 15.22 30.83 -11.86
C HIS A 348 15.97 29.51 -11.59
N LEU A 349 16.10 28.61 -12.57
CA LEU A 349 16.70 27.27 -12.46
C LEU A 349 18.16 27.29 -12.95
N THR A 350 19.04 27.94 -12.19
CA THR A 350 20.46 28.10 -12.54
C THR A 350 21.33 26.99 -11.93
N ILE A 351 22.44 26.62 -12.60
CA ILE A 351 23.46 25.70 -12.05
C ILE A 351 23.89 26.15 -10.65
N ARG A 352 24.06 27.45 -10.42
CA ARG A 352 24.44 28.01 -9.12
C ARG A 352 23.43 27.73 -8.00
N LYS A 353 22.13 27.71 -8.31
CA LYS A 353 21.08 27.32 -7.35
C LYS A 353 21.02 25.81 -7.17
N ALA A 354 21.19 25.03 -8.23
CA ALA A 354 21.33 23.57 -8.12
C ALA A 354 22.55 23.19 -7.25
N VAL A 355 23.68 23.89 -7.40
CA VAL A 355 24.92 23.73 -6.59
C VAL A 355 24.74 24.24 -5.17
N ASN A 356 24.07 25.38 -4.95
CA ASN A 356 23.74 25.83 -3.60
C ASN A 356 22.72 24.90 -2.90
N TRP A 357 21.90 24.19 -3.67
CA TRP A 357 21.06 23.11 -3.17
C TRP A 357 21.83 21.80 -2.97
N LEU A 358 22.95 21.57 -3.67
CA LEU A 358 23.85 20.41 -3.53
C LEU A 358 24.68 20.47 -2.24
N ASN A 359 25.16 21.65 -1.84
CA ASN A 359 26.16 21.83 -0.78
C ASN A 359 25.59 22.13 0.63
N GLY A 360 24.28 21.99 0.83
CA GLY A 360 23.68 22.28 2.13
C GLY A 360 22.69 21.24 2.59
#